data_AF-A0AAV5AUM1-F1
#
_entry.id   AF-A0AAV5AUM1-F1
#
_cell.length_a   1.000
_cell.length_b   1.000
_cell.length_c   1.000
_cell.angle_alpha   90.00
_cell.angle_beta   90.00
_cell.angle_gamma   90.00
#
_symmetry.space_group_name_H-M   'P 1'
#
loop_
_entity.id
_entity.type
_entity.pdbx_description
1 polymer ?
#
loop_
_entity_poly.entity_id
_entity_poly.type
_entity_poly.pdbx_seq_one_letter_code
_entity_poly.pdbx_strand_id
1 'polypeptide(L)'
;MIKRSNLKALRLMAFAQVIKNVQKFLTKEEDLENLGLSQVKTEFDMAFAALEDLLSPSRKNEQTDLILQLDGQRDVLLMNFIAHCKLFITHPETAKADAAKRSVIKINAYGNAPQRRAYRDETAIIRNLAEEFEETEAKKDITLIGAKQWLDLLKPINERFDEIHSNRTLEQSQKEVGKSKEARQEMQEKFDNLCRAINAMAFVKGEDKFKALADAINEEVKLALASAK
;
A
#
# COMPACT_ATOMS: atom_id res chain seq x y z
N MET A 1 -6.54 38.86 11.07
CA MET A 1 -6.38 37.56 11.74
C MET A 1 -7.37 36.51 11.24
N ILE A 2 -7.05 35.22 11.39
CA ILE A 2 -7.86 34.10 10.85
C ILE A 2 -9.16 33.98 11.64
N LYS A 3 -10.30 33.94 10.92
CA LYS A 3 -11.65 34.04 11.49
C LYS A 3 -12.35 32.69 11.63
N ARG A 4 -12.03 31.72 10.76
CA ARG A 4 -12.69 30.40 10.71
C ARG A 4 -11.69 29.34 10.28
N SER A 5 -11.70 28.21 10.98
CA SER A 5 -10.92 27.02 10.63
C SER A 5 -11.78 25.75 10.49
N ASN A 6 -13.05 25.80 10.90
CA ASN A 6 -13.95 24.65 10.84
C ASN A 6 -14.42 24.36 9.39
N LEU A 7 -13.96 23.24 8.82
CA LEU A 7 -14.30 22.79 7.47
C LEU A 7 -15.20 21.55 7.45
N LYS A 8 -15.93 21.27 8.55
CA LYS A 8 -16.80 20.09 8.66
C LYS A 8 -17.86 19.99 7.55
N ALA A 9 -18.32 21.11 7.01
CA ALA A 9 -19.32 21.15 5.94
C ALA A 9 -18.78 20.69 4.57
N LEU A 10 -17.47 20.67 4.36
CA LEU A 10 -16.88 20.30 3.07
C LEU A 10 -16.91 18.79 2.85
N ARG A 11 -17.12 18.33 1.62
CA ARG A 11 -16.85 16.93 1.26
C ARG A 11 -15.34 16.64 1.31
N LEU A 12 -14.94 15.36 1.36
CA LEU A 12 -13.54 14.97 1.55
C LEU A 12 -12.58 15.55 0.51
N MET A 13 -12.95 15.50 -0.77
CA MET A 13 -12.12 16.06 -1.84
C MET A 13 -12.01 17.58 -1.78
N ALA A 14 -13.11 18.28 -1.50
CA ALA A 14 -13.11 19.74 -1.34
C ALA A 14 -12.27 20.17 -0.12
N PHE A 15 -12.37 19.41 0.99
CA PHE A 15 -11.53 19.61 2.17
C PHE A 15 -10.04 19.44 1.83
N ALA A 16 -9.65 18.34 1.19
CA ALA A 16 -8.25 18.09 0.82
C ALA A 16 -7.71 19.19 -0.11
N GLN A 17 -8.53 19.72 -1.02
CA GLN A 17 -8.13 20.82 -1.91
C GLN A 17 -7.85 22.12 -1.15
N VAL A 18 -8.67 22.45 -0.14
CA VAL A 18 -8.43 23.62 0.75
C VAL A 18 -7.12 23.44 1.50
N ILE A 19 -6.89 22.27 2.10
CA ILE A 19 -5.66 21.96 2.83
C ILE A 19 -4.43 22.08 1.91
N LYS A 20 -4.52 21.59 0.67
CA LYS A 20 -3.48 21.74 -0.34
C LYS A 20 -3.18 23.20 -0.66
N ASN A 21 -4.20 24.04 -0.76
CA ASN A 21 -4.04 25.47 -1.02
C ASN A 21 -3.37 26.18 0.16
N VAL A 22 -3.77 25.84 1.40
CA VAL A 22 -3.13 26.34 2.62
C VAL A 22 -1.66 25.90 2.70
N GLN A 23 -1.34 24.65 2.37
CA GLN A 23 0.03 24.17 2.29
C GLN A 23 0.88 25.01 1.32
N LYS A 24 0.32 25.35 0.15
CA LYS A 24 0.99 26.23 -0.82
C LYS A 24 1.21 27.63 -0.27
N PHE A 25 0.26 28.18 0.49
CA PHE A 25 0.44 29.48 1.14
C PHE A 25 1.60 29.44 2.13
N LEU A 26 1.66 28.41 2.99
CA LEU A 26 2.78 28.23 3.92
C LEU A 26 4.12 28.07 3.21
N THR A 27 4.16 27.35 2.09
CA THR A 27 5.41 27.10 1.36
C THR A 27 5.93 28.33 0.61
N LYS A 28 5.06 29.32 0.35
CA LYS A 28 5.44 30.62 -0.20
C LYS A 28 5.99 31.58 0.86
N GLU A 29 5.80 31.30 2.14
CA GLU A 29 6.38 32.09 3.22
C GLU A 29 7.86 31.70 3.38
N GLU A 30 8.75 32.59 2.96
CA GLU A 30 10.20 32.35 2.96
C GLU A 30 10.81 32.34 4.38
N ASP A 31 10.06 32.82 5.39
CA ASP A 31 10.57 33.04 6.75
C ASP A 31 9.76 32.37 7.86
N LEU A 32 9.32 31.13 7.64
CA LEU A 32 8.53 30.35 8.61
C LEU A 32 9.26 30.13 9.95
N GLU A 33 10.59 30.08 9.93
CA GLU A 33 11.42 29.89 11.12
C GLU A 33 11.36 31.13 12.03
N ASN A 34 11.56 32.34 11.49
CA ASN A 34 11.41 33.55 12.30
C ASN A 34 9.95 33.85 12.65
N LEU A 35 8.97 33.31 11.91
CA LEU A 35 7.56 33.35 12.28
C LEU A 35 7.22 32.34 13.38
N GLY A 36 8.09 31.37 13.68
CA GLY A 36 7.89 30.30 14.66
C GLY A 36 6.77 29.32 14.28
N LEU A 37 6.61 29.07 12.98
CA LEU A 37 5.58 28.19 12.43
C LEU A 37 6.15 26.84 11.95
N SER A 38 7.47 26.64 11.97
CA SER A 38 8.15 25.46 11.41
C SER A 38 7.60 24.13 11.94
N GLN A 39 7.50 23.96 13.26
CA GLN A 39 6.99 22.71 13.85
C GLN A 39 5.54 22.44 13.44
N VAL A 40 4.69 23.47 13.51
CA VAL A 40 3.27 23.34 13.20
C VAL A 40 3.05 23.04 11.72
N LYS A 41 3.90 23.59 10.83
CA LYS A 41 3.91 23.24 9.41
C LYS A 41 4.31 21.79 9.20
N THR A 42 5.34 21.29 9.87
CA THR A 42 5.76 19.88 9.74
C THR A 42 4.63 18.93 10.15
N GLU A 43 3.98 19.18 11.29
CA GLU A 43 2.83 18.36 11.72
C GLU A 43 1.64 18.44 10.75
N PHE A 44 1.39 19.62 10.18
CA PHE A 44 0.36 19.83 9.17
C PHE A 44 0.67 19.06 7.88
N ASP A 45 1.91 19.13 7.39
CA ASP A 45 2.35 18.46 6.17
C ASP A 45 2.31 16.93 6.32
N MET A 46 2.71 16.41 7.47
CA MET A 46 2.63 14.97 7.77
C MET A 46 1.19 14.47 7.75
N ALA A 47 0.27 15.18 8.41
CA ALA A 47 -1.15 14.81 8.41
C ALA A 47 -1.75 14.92 7.00
N PHE A 48 -1.33 15.91 6.21
CA PHE A 48 -1.83 16.07 4.85
C PHE A 48 -1.31 14.98 3.91
N ALA A 49 -0.04 14.58 4.03
CA ALA A 49 0.52 13.47 3.27
C ALA A 49 -0.22 12.15 3.55
N ALA A 50 -0.55 11.87 4.83
CA ALA A 50 -1.35 10.70 5.20
C ALA A 50 -2.76 10.75 4.60
N LEU A 51 -3.40 11.93 4.56
CA LEU A 51 -4.70 12.10 3.91
C LEU A 51 -4.62 11.96 2.38
N GLU A 52 -3.60 12.53 1.72
CA GLU A 52 -3.42 12.41 0.27
C GLU A 52 -3.14 10.97 -0.16
N ASP A 53 -2.37 10.21 0.63
CA ASP A 53 -2.11 8.78 0.37
C ASP A 53 -3.41 7.96 0.34
N LEU A 54 -4.34 8.22 1.28
CA LEU A 54 -5.67 7.58 1.31
C LEU A 54 -6.57 8.01 0.15
N LEU A 55 -6.36 9.21 -0.39
CA LEU A 55 -7.16 9.77 -1.49
C LEU A 55 -6.61 9.42 -2.87
N SER A 56 -5.37 8.92 -2.96
CA SER A 56 -4.66 8.70 -4.21
C SER A 56 -5.28 7.55 -5.04
N PRO A 57 -5.79 7.83 -6.26
CA PRO A 57 -6.22 6.79 -7.19
C PRO A 57 -5.06 5.87 -7.62
N SER A 58 -3.82 6.38 -7.59
CA SER A 58 -2.62 5.67 -8.04
C SER A 58 -2.33 4.43 -7.19
N ARG A 59 -2.58 4.48 -5.87
CA ARG A 59 -2.37 3.33 -4.97
C ARG A 59 -3.20 2.11 -5.38
N LYS A 60 -4.43 2.32 -5.86
CA LYS A 60 -5.31 1.23 -6.34
C LYS A 60 -4.81 0.60 -7.65
N ASN A 61 -4.24 1.42 -8.53
CA ASN A 61 -3.68 0.94 -9.80
C ASN A 61 -2.36 0.21 -9.57
N GLU A 62 -1.45 0.76 -8.76
CA GLU A 62 -0.16 0.16 -8.43
C GLU A 62 -0.28 -1.19 -7.71
N GLN A 63 -1.21 -1.32 -6.75
CA GLN A 63 -1.47 -2.61 -6.09
C GLN A 63 -2.07 -3.63 -7.06
N THR A 64 -2.92 -3.21 -8.00
CA THR A 64 -3.52 -4.13 -8.98
C THR A 64 -2.46 -4.64 -9.95
N ASP A 65 -1.60 -3.76 -10.47
CA ASP A 65 -0.51 -4.13 -11.37
C ASP A 65 0.49 -5.06 -10.67
N LEU A 66 0.82 -4.78 -9.40
CA LEU A 66 1.71 -5.62 -8.62
C LEU A 66 1.11 -7.00 -8.33
N ILE A 67 -0.19 -7.10 -8.05
CA ILE A 67 -0.90 -8.39 -7.90
C ILE A 67 -0.79 -9.19 -9.20
N LEU A 68 -1.08 -8.58 -10.35
CA LEU A 68 -0.99 -9.26 -11.66
C LEU A 68 0.43 -9.70 -11.99
N GLN A 69 1.44 -8.88 -11.67
CA GLN A 69 2.83 -9.23 -11.87
C GLN A 69 3.26 -10.43 -11.01
N LEU A 70 2.94 -10.40 -9.71
CA LEU A 70 3.28 -11.48 -8.78
C LEU A 70 2.54 -12.77 -9.16
N ASP A 71 1.28 -12.67 -9.55
CA ASP A 71 0.48 -13.77 -10.07
C ASP A 71 1.16 -14.44 -11.27
N GLY A 72 1.51 -13.65 -12.29
CA GLY A 72 2.23 -14.15 -13.46
C GLY A 72 3.59 -14.80 -13.12
N GLN A 73 4.29 -14.30 -12.11
CA GLN A 73 5.54 -14.92 -11.64
C GLN A 73 5.29 -16.27 -10.95
N ARG A 74 4.27 -16.37 -10.09
CA ARG A 74 3.87 -17.64 -9.45
C ARG A 74 3.48 -18.67 -10.51
N ASP A 75 2.68 -18.23 -11.48
CA ASP A 75 2.23 -19.05 -12.60
C ASP A 75 3.40 -19.70 -13.35
N VAL A 76 4.38 -18.88 -13.74
CA VAL A 76 5.57 -19.31 -14.49
C VAL A 76 6.44 -20.25 -13.65
N LEU A 77 6.69 -19.90 -12.39
CA LEU A 77 7.55 -20.69 -11.51
C LEU A 77 6.93 -22.05 -11.17
N LEU A 78 5.64 -22.09 -10.85
CA LEU A 78 4.93 -23.33 -10.57
C LEU A 78 4.84 -24.21 -11.83
N MET A 79 4.52 -23.62 -12.99
CA MET A 79 4.53 -24.35 -14.26
C MET A 79 5.91 -24.96 -14.56
N ASN A 80 6.99 -24.20 -14.39
CA ASN A 80 8.35 -24.66 -14.66
C ASN A 80 8.80 -25.74 -13.67
N PHE A 81 8.45 -25.62 -12.39
CA PHE A 81 8.68 -26.68 -11.40
C PHE A 81 8.04 -28.00 -11.83
N ILE A 82 6.76 -27.95 -12.22
CA ILE A 82 6.01 -29.14 -12.67
C ILE A 82 6.62 -29.71 -13.96
N ALA A 83 6.95 -28.87 -14.93
CA ALA A 83 7.55 -29.29 -16.19
C ALA A 83 8.92 -29.94 -15.96
N HIS A 84 9.74 -29.38 -15.07
CA HIS A 84 11.05 -29.92 -14.71
C HIS A 84 10.91 -31.33 -14.09
N CYS A 85 10.02 -31.51 -13.12
CA CYS A 85 9.76 -32.83 -12.52
C CYS A 85 9.29 -33.85 -13.56
N LYS A 86 8.42 -33.45 -14.50
CA LYS A 86 7.94 -34.34 -15.58
C LYS A 86 9.03 -34.71 -16.57
N LEU A 87 9.90 -33.77 -16.93
CA LEU A 87 11.03 -34.00 -17.84
C LEU A 87 11.95 -35.12 -17.33
N PHE A 88 12.16 -35.19 -16.02
CA PHE A 88 13.08 -36.17 -15.43
C PHE A 88 12.49 -37.58 -15.28
N ILE A 89 11.20 -37.81 -15.55
CA ILE A 89 10.59 -39.16 -15.45
C ILE A 89 11.29 -40.17 -16.37
N THR A 90 11.75 -39.74 -17.54
CA THR A 90 12.42 -40.58 -18.54
C THR A 90 13.94 -40.37 -18.56
N HIS A 91 14.51 -39.85 -17.46
CA HIS A 91 15.94 -39.62 -17.34
C HIS A 91 16.71 -40.97 -17.41
N PRO A 92 17.87 -41.05 -18.11
CA PRO A 92 18.62 -42.30 -18.26
C PRO A 92 19.18 -42.84 -16.94
N GLU A 93 19.51 -41.95 -15.99
CA GLU A 93 19.84 -42.35 -14.61
C GLU A 93 18.58 -42.75 -13.83
N THR A 94 18.48 -44.04 -13.47
CA THR A 94 17.30 -44.63 -12.81
C THR A 94 16.93 -43.94 -11.50
N ALA A 95 17.93 -43.57 -10.68
CA ALA A 95 17.70 -42.88 -9.41
C ALA A 95 16.98 -41.53 -9.60
N LYS A 96 17.36 -40.76 -10.63
CA LYS A 96 16.72 -39.49 -10.99
C LYS A 96 15.31 -39.70 -11.54
N ALA A 97 15.12 -40.72 -12.39
CA ALA A 97 13.81 -41.07 -12.92
C ALA A 97 12.82 -41.46 -11.82
N ASP A 98 13.25 -42.24 -10.83
CA ASP A 98 12.37 -42.68 -9.75
C ASP A 98 12.07 -41.54 -8.75
N ALA A 99 13.04 -40.66 -8.47
CA ALA A 99 12.82 -39.43 -7.70
C ALA A 99 11.79 -38.50 -8.40
N ALA A 100 11.90 -38.36 -9.72
CA ALA A 100 10.96 -37.58 -10.52
C ALA A 100 9.55 -38.17 -10.49
N LYS A 101 9.40 -39.50 -10.65
CA LYS A 101 8.10 -40.18 -10.55
C LYS A 101 7.43 -39.94 -9.19
N ARG A 102 8.17 -40.08 -8.08
CA ARG A 102 7.66 -39.79 -6.73
C ARG A 102 7.22 -38.33 -6.59
N SER A 103 8.03 -37.40 -7.08
CA SER A 103 7.71 -35.96 -7.06
C SER A 103 6.45 -35.64 -7.87
N VAL A 104 6.28 -36.24 -9.05
CA VAL A 104 5.11 -36.01 -9.91
C VAL A 104 3.82 -36.59 -9.30
N ILE A 105 3.90 -37.70 -8.57
CA ILE A 105 2.75 -38.24 -7.82
C ILE A 105 2.24 -37.22 -6.80
N LYS A 106 3.15 -36.62 -6.01
CA LYS A 106 2.82 -35.56 -5.04
C LYS A 106 2.18 -34.35 -5.72
N ILE A 107 2.80 -33.86 -6.80
CA ILE A 107 2.28 -32.72 -7.58
C ILE A 107 0.86 -33.00 -8.11
N ASN A 108 0.62 -34.18 -8.66
CA ASN A 108 -0.68 -34.54 -9.24
C ASN A 108 -1.81 -34.62 -8.21
N ALA A 109 -1.50 -34.75 -6.90
CA ALA A 109 -2.50 -34.74 -5.83
C ALA A 109 -3.25 -33.39 -5.75
N TYR A 110 -2.66 -32.30 -6.24
CA TYR A 110 -3.27 -30.96 -6.29
C TYR A 110 -4.10 -30.72 -7.58
N GLY A 111 -4.25 -31.76 -8.41
CA GLY A 111 -5.05 -31.73 -9.63
C GLY A 111 -4.36 -31.10 -10.83
N ASN A 112 -5.16 -30.85 -11.87
CA ASN A 112 -4.66 -30.33 -13.14
C ASN A 112 -4.48 -28.81 -13.11
N ALA A 113 -3.37 -28.35 -13.67
CA ALA A 113 -3.03 -26.93 -13.82
C ALA A 113 -3.22 -26.10 -12.53
N PRO A 114 -2.53 -26.46 -11.43
CA PRO A 114 -2.68 -25.79 -10.13
C PRO A 114 -2.41 -24.28 -10.19
N GLN A 115 -1.60 -23.84 -11.15
CA GLN A 115 -1.28 -22.43 -11.36
C GLN A 115 -2.48 -21.61 -11.88
N ARG A 116 -3.42 -22.23 -12.61
CA ARG A 116 -4.61 -21.54 -13.14
C ARG A 116 -5.79 -21.49 -12.16
N ARG A 117 -5.56 -21.78 -10.88
CA ARG A 117 -6.61 -21.79 -9.87
C ARG A 117 -6.95 -20.35 -9.45
N ALA A 118 -8.06 -20.17 -8.75
CA ALA A 118 -8.34 -18.88 -8.14
C ALA A 118 -7.24 -18.54 -7.13
N TYR A 119 -6.93 -17.25 -6.95
CA TYR A 119 -5.80 -16.79 -6.14
C TYR A 119 -5.69 -17.45 -4.76
N ARG A 120 -6.80 -17.62 -4.04
CA ARG A 120 -6.80 -18.26 -2.72
C ARG A 120 -6.42 -19.74 -2.79
N ASP A 121 -6.96 -20.45 -3.78
CA ASP A 121 -6.68 -21.87 -3.98
C ASP A 121 -5.23 -22.06 -4.43
N GLU A 122 -4.76 -21.25 -5.37
CA GLU A 122 -3.37 -21.27 -5.85
C GLU A 122 -2.38 -20.98 -4.72
N THR A 123 -2.62 -19.94 -3.91
CA THR A 123 -1.79 -19.61 -2.74
C THR A 123 -1.71 -20.79 -1.77
N ALA A 124 -2.85 -21.43 -1.47
CA ALA A 124 -2.89 -22.59 -0.59
C ALA A 124 -2.16 -23.81 -1.19
N ILE A 125 -2.32 -24.06 -2.49
CA ILE A 125 -1.62 -25.14 -3.20
C ILE A 125 -0.11 -24.91 -3.18
N ILE A 126 0.36 -23.69 -3.52
CA ILE A 126 1.79 -23.36 -3.51
C ILE A 126 2.37 -23.54 -2.12
N ARG A 127 1.67 -23.05 -1.07
CA ARG A 127 2.11 -23.21 0.33
C ARG A 127 2.22 -24.69 0.72
N ASN A 128 1.19 -25.49 0.43
CA ASN A 128 1.19 -26.91 0.78
C ASN A 128 2.27 -27.69 0.00
N LEU A 129 2.45 -27.41 -1.30
CA LEU A 129 3.54 -27.99 -2.09
C LEU A 129 4.92 -27.61 -1.53
N ALA A 130 5.11 -26.33 -1.19
CA ALA A 130 6.33 -25.81 -0.60
C ALA A 130 6.67 -26.49 0.74
N GLU A 131 5.68 -26.81 1.56
CA GLU A 131 5.83 -27.54 2.83
C GLU A 131 6.13 -29.03 2.58
N GLU A 132 5.35 -29.68 1.70
CA GLU A 132 5.49 -31.11 1.38
C GLU A 132 6.87 -31.44 0.79
N PHE A 133 7.43 -30.52 0.00
CA PHE A 133 8.76 -30.69 -0.60
C PHE A 133 9.92 -30.22 0.29
N GLU A 134 9.65 -29.72 1.50
CA GLU A 134 10.67 -29.56 2.55
C GLU A 134 10.85 -30.82 3.40
N GLU A 135 9.90 -31.76 3.34
CA GLU A 135 10.04 -33.07 3.99
C GLU A 135 11.30 -33.78 3.51
N THR A 136 12.01 -34.44 4.42
CA THR A 136 13.35 -35.01 4.18
C THR A 136 13.48 -35.82 2.89
N GLU A 137 12.51 -36.70 2.59
CA GLU A 137 12.57 -37.55 1.40
C GLU A 137 12.15 -36.82 0.12
N ALA A 138 11.09 -36.00 0.17
CA ALA A 138 10.66 -35.21 -0.98
C ALA A 138 11.72 -34.17 -1.37
N LYS A 139 12.38 -33.56 -0.38
CA LYS A 139 13.48 -32.62 -0.54
C LYS A 139 14.70 -33.25 -1.21
N LYS A 140 15.06 -34.48 -0.82
CA LYS A 140 16.13 -35.25 -1.48
C LYS A 140 15.80 -35.49 -2.95
N ASP A 141 14.56 -35.87 -3.25
CA ASP A 141 14.12 -36.16 -4.61
C ASP A 141 14.23 -34.94 -5.54
N ILE A 142 13.70 -33.78 -5.12
CA ILE A 142 13.79 -32.56 -5.92
C ILE A 142 15.20 -31.97 -5.99
N THR A 143 16.05 -32.24 -4.99
CA THR A 143 17.46 -31.84 -5.02
C THR A 143 18.23 -32.71 -6.01
N LEU A 144 17.97 -34.01 -6.03
CA LEU A 144 18.63 -34.97 -6.93
C LEU A 144 18.39 -34.66 -8.41
N ILE A 145 17.19 -34.19 -8.75
CA ILE A 145 16.84 -33.81 -10.12
C ILE A 145 17.13 -32.32 -10.43
N GLY A 146 17.47 -31.51 -9.42
CA GLY A 146 17.77 -30.08 -9.62
C GLY A 146 16.53 -29.16 -9.66
N ALA A 147 15.36 -29.65 -9.25
CA ALA A 147 14.11 -28.90 -9.24
C ALA A 147 13.96 -27.96 -8.03
N LYS A 148 14.77 -28.13 -6.97
CA LYS A 148 14.66 -27.37 -5.71
C LYS A 148 14.67 -25.85 -5.91
N GLN A 149 15.49 -25.35 -6.82
CA GLN A 149 15.63 -23.92 -7.09
C GLN A 149 14.31 -23.23 -7.45
N TRP A 150 13.36 -23.93 -8.08
CA TRP A 150 12.06 -23.36 -8.43
C TRP A 150 11.22 -23.07 -7.18
N LEU A 151 11.24 -23.98 -6.20
CA LEU A 151 10.53 -23.77 -4.94
C LEU A 151 11.18 -22.69 -4.09
N ASP A 152 12.51 -22.60 -4.08
CA ASP A 152 13.24 -21.55 -3.37
C ASP A 152 12.87 -20.14 -3.89
N LEU A 153 12.59 -20.01 -5.19
CA LEU A 153 12.11 -18.76 -5.79
C LEU A 153 10.60 -18.56 -5.59
N LEU A 154 9.80 -19.62 -5.68
CA LEU A 154 8.33 -19.55 -5.61
C LEU A 154 7.82 -19.19 -4.22
N LYS A 155 8.45 -19.69 -3.15
CA LYS A 155 8.07 -19.42 -1.74
C LYS A 155 7.96 -17.92 -1.41
N PRO A 156 9.03 -17.11 -1.54
CA PRO A 156 8.97 -15.70 -1.18
C PRO A 156 8.00 -14.90 -2.07
N ILE A 157 7.81 -15.31 -3.33
CA ILE A 157 6.86 -14.66 -4.23
C ILE A 157 5.41 -14.95 -3.80
N ASN A 158 5.13 -16.20 -3.37
CA ASN A 158 3.82 -16.57 -2.86
C ASN A 158 3.49 -15.89 -1.52
N GLU A 159 4.45 -15.78 -0.61
CA GLU A 159 4.31 -15.03 0.64
C GLU A 159 3.99 -13.55 0.36
N ARG A 160 4.78 -12.91 -0.51
CA ARG A 160 4.56 -11.52 -0.91
C ARG A 160 3.20 -11.31 -1.59
N PHE A 161 2.77 -12.25 -2.42
CA PHE A 161 1.44 -12.20 -3.03
C PHE A 161 0.34 -12.27 -1.96
N ASP A 162 0.43 -13.22 -1.02
CA ASP A 162 -0.57 -13.40 0.04
C ASP A 162 -0.68 -12.18 0.95
N GLU A 163 0.45 -11.57 1.31
CA GLU A 163 0.48 -10.30 2.05
C GLU A 163 -0.26 -9.17 1.31
N ILE A 164 0.02 -8.95 0.03
CA ILE A 164 -0.61 -7.87 -0.75
C ILE A 164 -2.09 -8.16 -0.97
N HIS A 165 -2.45 -9.40 -1.30
CA HIS A 165 -3.82 -9.79 -1.58
C HIS A 165 -4.70 -9.78 -0.32
N SER A 166 -4.17 -10.21 0.84
CA SER A 166 -4.86 -10.13 2.13
C SER A 166 -4.98 -8.68 2.61
N ASN A 167 -3.95 -7.84 2.45
CA ASN A 167 -4.02 -6.41 2.74
C ASN A 167 -5.07 -5.71 1.89
N ARG A 168 -5.17 -6.00 0.58
CA ARG A 168 -6.23 -5.48 -0.28
C ARG A 168 -7.61 -5.92 0.19
N THR A 169 -7.77 -7.17 0.62
CA THR A 169 -9.03 -7.69 1.16
C THR A 169 -9.40 -7.00 2.49
N LEU A 170 -8.41 -6.75 3.35
CA LEU A 170 -8.58 -6.00 4.60
C LEU A 170 -8.92 -4.54 4.34
N GLU A 171 -8.26 -3.87 3.38
CA GLU A 171 -8.56 -2.49 2.95
C GLU A 171 -9.96 -2.38 2.32
N GLN A 172 -10.43 -3.41 1.61
CA GLN A 172 -11.79 -3.46 1.08
C GLN A 172 -12.84 -3.76 2.17
N SER A 173 -12.50 -4.59 3.16
CA SER A 173 -13.37 -4.97 4.28
C SER A 173 -13.50 -3.86 5.33
N GLN A 174 -12.38 -3.26 5.73
CA GLN A 174 -12.31 -2.02 6.48
C GLN A 174 -12.56 -0.88 5.51
N LYS A 175 -13.84 -0.65 5.16
CA LYS A 175 -14.29 0.49 4.33
C LYS A 175 -13.33 1.66 4.49
N GLU A 176 -12.62 2.05 3.42
CA GLU A 176 -11.76 3.25 3.35
C GLU A 176 -12.39 4.47 4.05
N VAL A 177 -13.73 4.51 4.15
CA VAL A 177 -14.52 5.43 4.96
C VAL A 177 -14.04 5.60 6.41
N GLY A 178 -13.65 4.54 7.12
CA GLY A 178 -13.18 4.61 8.52
C GLY A 178 -11.84 5.34 8.63
N LYS A 179 -10.83 4.85 7.91
CA LYS A 179 -9.49 5.46 7.85
C LYS A 179 -9.50 6.87 7.25
N SER A 180 -10.30 7.09 6.20
CA SER A 180 -10.48 8.42 5.60
C SER A 180 -11.16 9.39 6.57
N LYS A 181 -12.09 8.91 7.41
CA LYS A 181 -12.74 9.73 8.43
C LYS A 181 -11.76 10.10 9.55
N GLU A 182 -10.95 9.14 10.00
CA GLU A 182 -9.90 9.37 11.00
C GLU A 182 -8.84 10.36 10.48
N ALA A 183 -8.27 10.10 9.30
CA ALA A 183 -7.30 11.00 8.68
C ALA A 183 -7.88 12.40 8.39
N ARG A 184 -9.16 12.49 7.99
CA ARG A 184 -9.85 13.77 7.86
C ARG A 184 -9.95 14.50 9.20
N GLN A 185 -10.30 13.78 10.27
CA GLN A 185 -10.43 14.37 11.60
C GLN A 185 -9.07 14.87 12.12
N GLU A 186 -8.02 14.06 11.97
CA GLU A 186 -6.65 14.44 12.32
C GLU A 186 -6.18 15.66 11.51
N MET A 187 -6.40 15.67 10.20
CA MET A 187 -6.06 16.81 9.35
C MET A 187 -6.83 18.07 9.73
N GLN A 188 -8.11 17.96 10.10
CA GLN A 188 -8.90 19.09 10.59
C GLN A 188 -8.33 19.64 11.90
N GLU A 189 -7.89 18.78 12.81
CA GLU A 189 -7.24 19.18 14.06
C GLU A 189 -5.91 19.91 13.80
N LYS A 190 -5.07 19.38 12.90
CA LYS A 190 -3.81 20.04 12.53
C LYS A 190 -4.04 21.38 11.83
N PHE A 191 -5.08 21.51 11.02
CA PHE A 191 -5.47 22.79 10.43
C PHE A 191 -5.96 23.79 11.49
N ASP A 192 -6.74 23.34 12.49
CA ASP A 192 -7.15 24.18 13.62
C ASP A 192 -5.93 24.66 14.43
N ASN A 193 -4.98 23.77 14.70
CA ASN A 193 -3.74 24.10 15.41
C ASN A 193 -2.88 25.09 14.62
N LEU A 194 -2.76 24.92 13.30
CA LEU A 194 -2.10 25.88 12.42
C LEU A 194 -2.73 27.27 12.51
N CYS A 195 -4.06 27.36 12.41
CA CYS A 195 -4.77 28.64 12.50
C CYS A 195 -4.56 29.32 13.87
N ARG A 196 -4.59 28.54 14.97
CA ARG A 196 -4.31 29.05 16.31
C ARG A 196 -2.87 29.53 16.45
N ALA A 197 -1.90 28.78 15.93
CA ALA A 197 -0.48 29.15 15.97
C ALA A 197 -0.24 30.46 15.21
N ILE A 198 -0.77 30.60 13.99
CA ILE A 198 -0.67 31.84 13.21
C ILE A 198 -1.25 33.02 14.01
N ASN A 199 -2.44 32.85 14.61
CA ASN A 199 -3.06 33.91 15.40
C ASN A 199 -2.25 34.27 16.66
N ALA A 200 -1.73 33.28 17.38
CA ALA A 200 -0.91 33.50 18.57
C ALA A 200 0.42 34.19 18.23
N MET A 201 1.09 33.75 17.16
CA MET A 201 2.36 34.33 16.73
C MET A 201 2.20 35.75 16.19
N ALA A 202 1.08 36.07 15.55
CA ALA A 202 0.74 37.43 15.15
C ALA A 202 0.56 38.37 16.36
N PHE A 203 -0.08 37.89 17.42
CA PHE A 203 -0.20 38.65 18.67
C PHE A 203 1.17 38.91 19.32
N VAL A 204 2.07 37.92 19.30
CA VAL A 204 3.40 38.03 19.95
C VAL A 204 4.41 38.83 19.11
N LYS A 205 4.44 38.63 17.79
CA LYS A 205 5.49 39.14 16.89
C LYS A 205 5.05 40.32 16.00
N GLY A 206 3.79 40.75 16.12
CA GLY A 206 3.17 41.81 15.34
C GLY A 206 2.33 41.28 14.18
N GLU A 207 1.11 41.80 14.05
CA GLU A 207 0.11 41.30 13.09
C GLU A 207 0.51 41.49 11.63
N ASP A 208 1.26 42.55 11.32
CA ASP A 208 1.64 42.90 9.95
C ASP A 208 2.38 41.77 9.23
N LYS A 209 3.19 41.00 9.97
CA LYS A 209 3.97 39.87 9.45
C LYS A 209 3.12 38.67 9.05
N PHE A 210 1.91 38.53 9.60
CA PHE A 210 1.03 37.38 9.37
C PHE A 210 -0.22 37.73 8.58
N LYS A 211 -0.46 39.01 8.32
CA LYS A 211 -1.70 39.52 7.72
C LYS A 211 -1.95 38.90 6.34
N ALA A 212 -0.94 38.87 5.47
CA ALA A 212 -1.05 38.29 4.13
C ALA A 212 -1.45 36.81 4.17
N LEU A 213 -0.76 36.00 4.98
CA LEU A 213 -1.07 34.58 5.18
C LEU A 213 -2.47 34.38 5.76
N ALA A 214 -2.83 35.16 6.78
CA ALA A 214 -4.14 35.06 7.43
C ALA A 214 -5.28 35.45 6.48
N ASP A 215 -5.09 36.46 5.63
CA ASP A 215 -6.08 36.91 4.65
C ASP A 215 -6.25 35.89 3.51
N ALA A 216 -5.15 35.28 3.04
CA ALA A 216 -5.20 34.20 2.06
C ALA A 216 -5.97 32.97 2.59
N ILE A 217 -5.71 32.55 3.84
CA ILE A 217 -6.45 31.46 4.49
C ILE A 217 -7.93 31.82 4.64
N ASN A 218 -8.23 33.04 5.09
CA ASN A 218 -9.61 33.50 5.27
C ASN A 218 -10.40 33.46 3.96
N GLU A 219 -9.81 33.92 2.85
CA GLU A 219 -10.50 33.93 1.56
C GLU A 219 -10.70 32.51 1.01
N GLU A 220 -9.71 31.64 1.11
CA GLU A 220 -9.83 30.23 0.71
C GLU A 220 -10.95 29.51 1.49
N VAL A 221 -10.96 29.64 2.83
CA VAL A 221 -11.99 29.03 3.69
C VAL A 221 -13.38 29.58 3.34
N LYS A 222 -13.49 30.88 3.09
CA LYS A 222 -14.75 31.52 2.71
C LYS A 222 -15.26 31.00 1.37
N LEU A 223 -14.42 30.93 0.34
CA LEU A 223 -14.78 30.43 -0.98
C LEU A 223 -15.21 28.96 -0.92
N ALA A 224 -14.45 28.13 -0.22
CA ALA A 224 -14.75 26.72 -0.07
C ALA A 224 -16.09 26.49 0.64
N LEU A 225 -16.35 27.19 1.75
CA LEU A 225 -17.62 27.05 2.47
C LEU A 225 -18.82 27.62 1.69
N ALA A 226 -18.62 28.63 0.85
CA ALA A 226 -19.66 29.13 -0.04
C ALA A 226 -20.05 28.10 -1.11
N SER A 227 -19.06 27.35 -1.62
CA SER A 227 -19.27 26.28 -2.61
C SER A 227 -19.89 24.99 -2.05
N ALA A 228 -20.01 24.88 -0.73
CA ALA A 228 -20.52 23.70 -0.05
C ALA A 228 -22.03 23.75 0.27
N LYS A 229 -22.70 24.87 -0.06
CA LYS A 229 -24.16 25.03 -0.01
C LYS A 229 -24.79 24.53 -1.29
#